data_AF-A0A6P0T2U2-F1
#
_entry.id   AF-A0A6P0T2U2-F1
#
_cell.length_a   1.000
_cell.length_b   1.000
_cell.length_c   1.000
_cell.angle_alpha   90.00
_cell.angle_beta   90.00
_cell.angle_gamma   90.00
#
_symmetry.space_group_name_H-M   'P 1'
#
loop_
_entity.id
_entity.type
_entity.pdbx_description
1 polymer ?
#
loop_
_entity_poly.entity_id
_entity_poly.type
_entity_poly.pdbx_seq_one_letter_code
_entity_poly.pdbx_strand_id
1 'polypeptide(L)' 'VEKLRSLIAHCQSPEVGGYTPSDFSEANVSQQELDMFLSKINQNTSN' A
#
# COMPACT_ATOMS: atom_id res chain seq x y z
N VAL A 1 -5.07 -19.41 -17.67
CA VAL A 1 -5.79 -18.61 -16.65
C VAL A 1 -5.06 -18.64 -15.31
N GLU A 2 -4.65 -19.80 -14.81
CA GLU A 2 -3.95 -19.94 -13.51
C GLU A 2 -2.68 -19.09 -13.34
N LYS A 3 -1.83 -18.98 -14.36
CA LYS A 3 -0.61 -18.15 -14.27
C LYS A 3 -0.91 -16.65 -14.08
N LEU A 4 -1.97 -16.14 -14.72
CA LEU A 4 -2.39 -14.74 -14.57
C LEU A 4 -2.97 -14.50 -13.17
N ARG A 5 -3.75 -15.45 -12.65
CA ARG A 5 -4.30 -15.39 -11.29
C ARG A 5 -3.20 -15.39 -10.23
N SER A 6 -2.16 -16.22 -10.40
CA SER A 6 -1.01 -16.26 -9.50
C SER A 6 -0.21 -14.96 -9.49
N LEU A 7 -0.03 -14.33 -10.66
CA LEU A 7 0.63 -13.02 -10.76
C LEU A 7 -0.19 -11.92 -10.08
N ILE A 8 -1.50 -11.89 -10.33
CA ILE A 8 -2.42 -10.93 -9.70
C ILE A 8 -2.43 -11.08 -8.17
N ALA A 9 -2.38 -12.31 -7.64
CA ALA A 9 -2.28 -12.56 -6.21
C ALA A 9 -0.94 -12.07 -5.63
N HIS A 10 0.16 -12.24 -6.37
CA HIS A 10 1.48 -11.74 -5.96
C HIS A 10 1.52 -10.21 -5.90
N CYS A 11 1.00 -9.51 -6.92
CA CYS A 11 0.96 -8.04 -6.94
C CYS A 11 0.04 -7.43 -5.88
N GLN A 12 -0.92 -8.20 -5.35
CA GLN A 12 -1.80 -7.77 -4.25
C GLN A 12 -1.23 -8.11 -2.87
N SER A 13 -0.09 -8.81 -2.80
CA SER A 13 0.53 -9.06 -1.51
C SER A 13 1.00 -7.73 -0.89
N PRO A 14 0.72 -7.49 0.40
CA PRO A 14 1.11 -6.25 1.10
C PRO A 14 2.64 -6.05 1.14
N GLU A 15 3.41 -7.07 0.79
CA GLU A 15 4.87 -7.05 0.74
C GLU A 15 5.42 -6.51 -0.60
N VAL A 16 4.57 -6.44 -1.63
CA VAL A 16 4.99 -6.28 -3.04
C VAL A 16 4.65 -4.89 -3.57
N GLY A 17 3.86 -4.09 -2.84
CA GLY A 17 3.53 -2.72 -3.19
C GLY A 17 3.28 -1.84 -1.97
N GLY A 18 4.04 -0.75 -1.85
CA GLY A 18 3.77 0.35 -0.93
C GLY A 18 3.23 1.56 -1.67
N TYR A 19 2.51 2.43 -0.97
CA TYR A 19 2.10 3.70 -1.55
C TYR A 19 3.28 4.67 -1.58
N THR A 20 3.35 5.48 -2.62
CA THR A 20 4.34 6.55 -2.77
C THR A 20 3.66 7.93 -2.77
N PRO A 21 4.37 9.01 -2.44
CA PRO A 21 3.84 10.36 -2.56
C PRO A 21 3.27 10.70 -3.95
N SER A 22 3.80 10.10 -5.02
CA SER A 22 3.32 10.35 -6.38
C SER A 22 1.89 9.87 -6.62
N ASP A 23 1.44 8.84 -5.90
CA ASP A 23 0.06 8.34 -5.93
C ASP A 23 -0.93 9.37 -5.34
N PHE A 24 -0.44 10.30 -4.51
CA PHE A 24 -1.19 11.35 -3.84
C PHE A 24 -0.59 12.73 -4.11
N SER A 25 -0.41 13.05 -5.39
CA SER A 25 0.35 14.22 -5.84
C SER A 25 -0.22 15.55 -5.30
N GLU A 26 -1.53 15.61 -5.00
CA GLU A 26 -2.17 16.79 -4.41
C GLU A 26 -2.06 16.88 -2.88
N ALA A 27 -1.69 15.81 -2.19
CA ALA A 27 -1.63 15.78 -0.73
C ALA A 27 -0.36 16.43 -0.16
N ASN A 28 0.67 16.67 -1.00
CA ASN A 28 1.98 17.21 -0.62
C ASN A 28 2.57 16.53 0.63
N VAL A 29 2.59 15.19 0.62
CA VAL A 29 3.09 14.37 1.73
C VAL A 29 4.46 13.79 1.42
N SER A 30 5.32 13.69 2.43
CA SER A 30 6.56 12.89 2.36
C SER A 30 6.27 11.39 2.52
N GLN A 31 7.21 10.54 2.07
CA GLN A 31 7.11 9.08 2.28
C GLN A 31 6.97 8.74 3.77
N GLN A 32 7.69 9.46 4.65
CA GLN A 32 7.65 9.21 6.10
C GLN A 32 6.27 9.52 6.71
N GLU A 33 5.61 10.60 6.27
CA GLU A 33 4.26 10.94 6.71
C GLU A 33 3.22 9.93 6.22
N LEU A 34 3.37 9.48 4.97
CA LEU A 34 2.54 8.45 4.37
C LEU A 34 2.67 7.11 5.11
N ASP A 35 3.89 6.66 5.39
CA ASP A 35 4.15 5.42 6.11
C ASP A 35 3.59 5.45 7.54
N MET A 36 3.71 6.60 8.23
CA MET A 36 3.11 6.81 9.55
C MET A 36 1.58 6.73 9.48
N PHE A 37 0.97 7.32 8.47
CA PHE A 37 -0.48 7.31 8.28
C PHE A 37 -1.01 5.89 8.00
N LEU A 38 -0.36 5.17 7.09
CA LEU A 38 -0.71 3.78 6.75
C LEU A 38 -0.56 2.85 7.95
N SER A 39 0.50 3.03 8.73
CA SER A 39 0.70 2.30 9.98
C SER A 39 -0.47 2.52 10.95
N LYS A 40 -0.97 3.75 11.08
CA LYS A 40 -2.13 4.06 11.95
C LYS A 40 -3.43 3.43 11.44
N ILE A 41 -3.65 3.41 10.13
CA ILE A 41 -4.84 2.76 9.53
C ILE A 41 -4.82 1.26 9.79
N ASN A 42 -3.68 0.60 9.54
CA ASN A 42 -3.55 -0.84 9.67
C ASN A 42 -3.70 -1.32 11.14
N GLN A 43 -3.32 -0.49 12.11
CA GLN A 43 -3.53 -0.78 13.54
C GLN A 43 -5.01 -0.72 13.94
N ASN A 44 -5.83 0.07 13.25
CA ASN A 44 -7.26 0.23 13.56
C ASN A 44 -8.12 -0.91 12.99
N THR A 45 -7.56 -1.72 12.09
CA THR A 45 -8.24 -2.89 11.50
C THR A 45 -8.07 -4.16 12.33
N SER A 46 -7.24 -4.12 13.38
CA SER A 46 -6.97 -5.25 14.30
C SER A 46 -7.78 -5.20 15.60
N ASN A 47 -8.85 -4.40 15.66
CA ASN A 47 -9.79 -4.33 16.79
C ASN A 47 -11.17 -4.86 16.40
#